data_AF-A0A9D6SN43-F1
#
_entry.id   AF-A0A9D6SN43-F1
#
_cell.length_a   1.000
_cell.length_b   1.000
_cell.length_c   1.000
_cell.angle_alpha   90.00
_cell.angle_beta   90.00
_cell.angle_gamma   90.00
#
_symmetry.space_group_name_H-M   'P 1'
#
loop_
_entity.id
_entity.type
_entity.pdbx_description
1 polymer ?
#
loop_
_entity_poly.entity_id
_entity_poly.type
_entity_poly.pdbx_seq_one_letter_code
_entity_poly.pdbx_strand_id
1 'polypeptide(L)' 'AELPHSLLSKVANRIINEVRGINRVVYDISSKPPATIEWE' A
#
# COMPACT_ATOMS: atom_id res chain seq x y z
N ALA A 1 -2.41 10.53 -0.73
CA ALA A 1 -2.76 10.74 -2.15
C ALA A 1 -4.00 9.94 -2.50
N GLU A 2 -4.89 10.46 -3.34
CA GLU A 2 -6.10 9.76 -3.78
C GLU A 2 -5.78 8.90 -5.01
N LEU A 3 -5.34 7.66 -4.75
CA LEU A 3 -5.03 6.70 -5.79
C LEU A 3 -6.29 5.93 -6.22
N PRO A 4 -6.51 5.66 -7.52
CA PRO A 4 -7.63 4.85 -7.97
C PRO A 4 -7.61 3.45 -7.35
N HIS A 5 -8.76 2.97 -6.88
CA HIS A 5 -8.87 1.62 -6.30
C HIS A 5 -8.41 0.51 -7.26
N SER A 6 -8.65 0.67 -8.57
CA SER A 6 -8.17 -0.27 -9.58
C SER A 6 -6.65 -0.39 -9.63
N LEU A 7 -5.93 0.72 -9.41
CA LEU A 7 -4.47 0.72 -9.31
C LEU A 7 -4.01 -0.02 -8.06
N LEU A 8 -4.62 0.28 -6.91
CA LEU A 8 -4.30 -0.39 -5.63
C LEU A 8 -4.50 -1.91 -5.74
N SER A 9 -5.62 -2.35 -6.31
CA SER A 9 -5.91 -3.79 -6.53
C SER A 9 -4.89 -4.44 -7.47
N LYS A 10 -4.52 -3.77 -8.57
CA LYS A 10 -3.52 -4.28 -9.51
C LYS A 10 -2.16 -4.46 -8.83
N VAL A 11 -1.71 -3.47 -8.06
CA VAL A 11 -0.42 -3.52 -7.35
C VAL A 11 -0.43 -4.61 -6.28
N ALA A 12 -1.47 -4.67 -5.44
CA ALA A 12 -1.60 -5.68 -4.40
C ALA A 12 -1.58 -7.11 -4.97
N ASN A 13 -2.33 -7.36 -6.05
CA ASN A 13 -2.35 -8.67 -6.71
C ASN A 13 -0.97 -9.08 -7.26
N ARG A 14 -0.24 -8.13 -7.83
CA ARG A 14 1.11 -8.41 -8.32
C ARG A 14 2.07 -8.74 -7.18
N ILE A 15 2.08 -7.95 -6.11
CA ILE A 15 2.98 -8.20 -4.96
C ILE A 15 2.72 -9.57 -4.35
N ILE A 16 1.47 -9.92 -4.07
CA ILE A 16 1.11 -11.20 -3.43
C ILE A 16 1.52 -12.40 -4.32
N ASN A 17 1.35 -12.29 -5.64
CA ASN A 17 1.64 -13.40 -6.55
C ASN A 17 3.13 -13.48 -6.96
N GLU A 18 3.81 -12.35 -7.06
CA GLU A 18 5.21 -12.28 -7.55
C GLU A 18 6.23 -12.38 -6.41
N VAL A 19 5.88 -12.00 -5.17
CA VAL A 19 6.81 -11.96 -4.02
C VAL A 19 6.51 -13.08 -3.03
N ARG A 20 7.31 -14.14 -3.08
CA ARG A 20 7.20 -15.28 -2.15
C ARG A 20 7.37 -14.82 -0.70
N GLY A 21 6.45 -15.24 0.16
CA GLY A 21 6.46 -14.94 1.59
C GLY A 21 5.65 -13.70 1.98
N ILE A 22 5.13 -12.94 1.01
CA ILE A 22 4.21 -11.83 1.28
C ILE A 22 2.79 -12.26 0.93
N ASN A 23 1.86 -12.12 1.88
CA ASN A 23 0.44 -12.49 1.70
C ASN A 23 -0.53 -11.33 1.96
N ARG A 24 -0.01 -10.14 2.31
CA ARG A 24 -0.81 -8.96 2.63
C ARG A 24 -0.06 -7.69 2.25
N VAL A 25 -0.79 -6.75 1.68
CA VAL A 25 -0.31 -5.42 1.31
C VAL A 25 -1.29 -4.40 1.90
N VAL A 26 -0.77 -3.33 2.49
CA VAL A 26 -1.56 -2.22 3.02
C VAL A 26 -1.13 -0.91 2.35
N TYR A 27 -2.06 0.03 2.24
CA TYR A 27 -1.77 1.40 1.81
C TYR A 27 -2.03 2.32 2.99
N ASP A 28 -1.02 3.12 3.36
CA ASP A 28 -1.15 4.08 4.45
C ASP A 28 -2.05 5.25 4.03
N ILE A 29 -3.08 5.50 4.82
CA ILE A 29 -4.07 6.56 4.63
C ILE A 29 -3.93 7.68 5.67
N SER A 30 -2.89 7.63 6.50
CA SER A 30 -2.63 8.61 7.54
C SER A 30 -2.22 9.95 6.94
N SER A 31 -2.92 11.01 7.32
CA SER A 31 -2.56 12.37 6.94
C SER A 31 -1.40 12.88 7.78
N LYS A 32 -0.55 13.71 7.16
CA LYS A 32 0.37 14.58 7.87
C LYS A 32 -0.29 15.96 8.04
N PRO A 33 -0.52 16.47 9.25
CA PRO A 33 -0.42 15.83 10.59
C PRO A 33 -1.65 14.94 10.88
N PRO A 34 -1.57 13.97 11.82
CA PRO A 34 -0.56 13.80 12.89
C PRO A 34 0.63 12.87 12.58
N ALA A 35 0.64 12.19 11.42
CA ALA A 35 1.71 11.25 11.08
C ALA A 35 2.94 11.92 10.42
N THR A 36 4.05 11.18 10.35
CA THR A 36 5.22 11.48 9.49
C THR A 36 5.10 10.77 8.14
N ILE A 37 5.90 11.18 7.15
CA ILE A 37 5.91 10.54 5.82
C ILE A 37 6.57 9.17 5.90
N GLU A 38 7.74 9.10 6.53
CA GLU A 38 8.43 7.85 6.81
C GLU A 38 7.85 7.18 8.05
N TRP A 39 7.98 5.86 8.10
CA TRP A 39 7.46 5.03 9.20
C TRP A 39 8.39 4.98 10.42
N GLU A 40 9.66 5.36 10.29
CA GLU A 40 10.68 5.42 11.36
C GLU A 40 11.55 6.68 11.26
#